data_AF-U7UXI8-F1
#
_entry.id   AF-U7UXI8-F1
#
_cell.length_a   1.000
_cell.length_b   1.000
_cell.length_c   1.000
_cell.angle_alpha   90.00
_cell.angle_beta   90.00
_cell.angle_gamma   90.00
#
_symmetry.space_group_name_H-M   'P 1'
#
loop_
_entity.id
_entity.type
_entity.pdbx_description
1 polymer ?
#
loop_
_entity_poly.entity_id
_entity_poly.type
_entity_poly.pdbx_seq_one_letter_code
_entity_poly.pdbx_strand_id
1 'polypeptide(L)'
;MAKGYDQHIERKNKVNSFGKELTRRAKSKCELCEATGVSLSVFEVPPVKEEPEVERCIFICDECKNKLERVKKAKENDFRFLTNSIWSEVDMVRALSIKLLTEMATKYSWAELVLDDLYIDESTEELIKTIELE
;
A
#
# COMPACT_ATOMS: atom_id res chain seq x y z
N MET A 1 16.29 -29.00 8.29
CA MET A 1 15.09 -28.20 8.66
C MET A 1 15.42 -26.76 9.08
N ALA A 2 16.68 -26.31 9.12
CA ALA A 2 17.07 -24.94 9.54
C ALA A 2 16.97 -23.87 8.43
N LYS A 3 17.16 -24.25 7.16
CA LYS A 3 17.31 -23.29 6.04
C LYS A 3 16.14 -22.30 5.88
N GLY A 4 14.89 -22.74 6.08
CA GLY A 4 13.71 -21.86 5.92
C GLY A 4 13.53 -20.86 7.08
N TYR A 5 13.97 -21.22 8.29
CA TYR A 5 13.92 -20.34 9.46
C TYR A 5 14.92 -19.19 9.32
N ASP A 6 16.13 -19.50 8.87
CA ASP A 6 17.19 -18.51 8.64
C ASP A 6 16.79 -17.51 7.54
N GLN A 7 16.19 -18.01 6.44
CA GLN A 7 15.67 -17.16 5.35
C GLN A 7 14.56 -16.21 5.81
N HIS A 8 13.64 -16.66 6.66
CA HIS A 8 12.59 -15.81 7.20
C HIS A 8 13.15 -14.68 8.09
N ILE A 9 14.15 -14.99 8.93
CA ILE A 9 14.83 -14.00 9.76
C ILE A 9 15.56 -12.98 8.91
N GLU A 10 16.30 -13.45 7.89
CA GLU A 10 17.05 -12.59 6.98
C GLU A 10 16.12 -11.61 6.24
N ARG A 11 15.00 -12.11 5.70
CA ARG A 11 13.97 -11.26 5.09
C ARG A 11 13.47 -10.22 6.07
N LYS A 12 13.05 -10.65 7.27
CA LYS A 12 12.50 -9.74 8.28
C LYS A 12 13.50 -8.65 8.65
N ASN A 13 14.78 -9.00 8.79
CA ASN A 13 15.84 -8.04 9.06
C ASN A 13 16.04 -7.06 7.90
N LYS A 14 16.01 -7.53 6.66
CA LYS A 14 16.09 -6.69 5.46
C LYS A 14 14.93 -5.70 5.38
N VAL A 15 13.69 -6.16 5.52
CA VAL A 15 12.49 -5.31 5.50
C VAL A 15 12.52 -4.31 6.65
N ASN A 16 12.92 -4.72 7.85
CA ASN A 16 13.05 -3.82 8.99
C ASN A 16 14.12 -2.74 8.77
N SER A 17 15.16 -3.02 7.99
CA SER A 17 16.21 -2.04 7.67
C SER A 17 15.67 -0.84 6.89
N PHE A 18 14.57 -1.00 6.14
CA PHE A 18 13.89 0.08 5.43
C PHE A 18 13.15 1.05 6.36
N GLY A 19 12.86 0.66 7.61
CA GLY A 19 12.01 1.42 8.52
C GLY A 19 12.46 2.87 8.73
N LYS A 20 13.78 3.15 8.74
CA LYS A 20 14.31 4.52 8.90
C LYS A 20 13.94 5.42 7.72
N GLU A 21 14.15 4.92 6.50
CA GLU A 21 13.84 5.64 5.27
C GLU A 21 12.33 5.88 5.14
N LEU A 22 11.56 4.81 5.33
CA LEU A 22 10.11 4.83 5.26
C LEU A 22 9.50 5.76 6.30
N THR A 23 10.03 5.79 7.53
CA THR A 23 9.57 6.74 8.57
C THR A 23 9.81 8.19 8.16
N ARG A 24 10.97 8.49 7.54
CA ARG A 24 11.30 9.83 7.05
C ARG A 24 10.42 10.25 5.88
N ARG A 25 10.23 9.36 4.89
CA ARG A 25 9.35 9.56 3.73
C ARG A 25 7.91 9.84 4.19
N ALA A 26 7.43 8.98 5.08
CA ALA A 26 6.08 9.07 5.61
C ALA A 26 5.89 10.19 6.63
N LYS A 27 6.94 10.93 7.04
CA LYS A 27 6.86 11.99 8.07
C LYS A 27 6.15 11.55 9.36
N SER A 28 6.40 10.31 9.79
CA SER A 28 5.76 9.69 10.97
C SER A 28 4.22 9.64 10.93
N LYS A 29 3.62 9.62 9.73
CA LYS A 29 2.18 9.33 9.53
C LYS A 29 1.99 8.07 8.68
N CYS A 30 0.79 7.49 8.73
CA CYS A 30 0.41 6.43 7.81
C CYS A 30 0.39 6.98 6.38
N GLU A 31 1.04 6.30 5.44
CA GLU A 31 1.08 6.74 4.03
C GLU A 31 -0.27 6.58 3.32
N LEU A 32 -1.20 5.79 3.88
CA LEU A 32 -2.53 5.60 3.29
C LEU A 32 -3.62 6.46 3.93
N CYS A 33 -3.71 6.55 5.25
CA CYS A 33 -4.80 7.28 5.92
C CYS A 33 -4.33 8.54 6.67
N GLU A 34 -3.03 8.86 6.60
CA GLU A 34 -2.41 10.02 7.26
C GLU A 34 -2.49 10.04 8.80
N ALA A 35 -2.95 8.96 9.42
CA ALA A 35 -3.00 8.83 10.88
C ALA A 35 -1.61 9.04 11.51
N THR A 36 -1.59 9.79 12.62
CA THR A 36 -0.39 10.07 13.42
C THR A 36 -0.55 9.52 14.85
N GLY A 37 0.55 9.34 15.58
CA GLY A 37 0.51 8.84 16.96
C GLY A 37 0.08 7.38 17.11
N VAL A 38 0.08 6.61 16.02
CA VAL A 38 -0.29 5.19 15.97
C VAL A 38 0.92 4.33 15.62
N SER A 39 0.83 3.03 15.90
CA SER A 39 1.83 2.06 15.44
C SER A 39 1.84 2.02 13.91
N LEU A 40 3.04 2.12 13.34
CA LEU A 40 3.28 2.04 11.90
C LEU A 40 4.24 0.90 11.62
N SER A 41 3.99 0.16 10.54
CA SER A 41 4.81 -0.96 10.13
C SER A 41 5.08 -0.92 8.62
N VAL A 42 6.19 -1.54 8.23
CA VAL A 42 6.53 -1.73 6.82
C VAL A 42 5.58 -2.77 6.24
N PHE A 43 4.91 -2.40 5.15
CA PHE A 43 4.05 -3.26 4.37
C PHE A 43 4.65 -3.41 2.97
N GLU A 44 4.93 -4.64 2.58
CA GLU A 44 5.41 -4.98 1.24
C GLU A 44 4.18 -5.12 0.33
N VAL A 45 4.07 -4.28 -0.71
CA VAL A 45 2.96 -4.34 -1.65
C VAL A 45 3.10 -5.61 -2.51
N PRO A 46 2.09 -6.50 -2.56
CA PRO A 46 2.23 -7.75 -3.29
C PRO A 46 2.30 -7.52 -4.82
N PRO A 47 2.88 -8.44 -5.59
CA PRO A 47 3.45 -9.72 -5.15
C PRO A 47 4.76 -9.54 -4.38
N VAL A 48 4.95 -10.29 -3.30
CA VAL A 48 6.14 -10.18 -2.45
C VAL A 48 7.31 -10.85 -3.17
N LYS A 49 8.29 -10.05 -3.64
CA LYS A 49 9.47 -10.52 -4.37
C LYS A 49 10.46 -11.26 -3.45
N GLU A 50 11.30 -12.12 -4.03
CA GLU A 50 12.35 -12.84 -3.30
C GLU A 50 13.27 -11.88 -2.55
N GLU A 51 13.82 -10.89 -3.25
CA GLU A 51 14.55 -9.77 -2.64
C GLU A 51 13.58 -8.61 -2.31
N PRO A 52 13.54 -8.15 -1.05
CA PRO A 52 12.76 -6.97 -0.68
C PRO A 52 13.29 -5.69 -1.33
N GLU A 53 12.39 -4.88 -1.88
CA GLU A 53 12.67 -3.57 -2.50
C GLU A 53 11.97 -2.47 -1.68
N VAL A 54 12.69 -1.41 -1.31
CA VAL A 54 12.15 -0.33 -0.46
C VAL A 54 11.07 0.47 -1.20
N GLU A 55 11.19 0.59 -2.51
CA GLU A 55 10.25 1.27 -3.40
C GLU A 55 8.91 0.54 -3.48
N ARG A 56 8.89 -0.78 -3.22
CA ARG A 56 7.65 -1.58 -3.11
C ARG A 56 7.12 -1.70 -1.69
N CYS A 57 7.76 -1.01 -0.73
CA CYS A 57 7.33 -0.97 0.64
C CYS A 57 6.64 0.36 0.96
N ILE A 58 5.60 0.31 1.79
CA ILE A 58 4.92 1.49 2.34
C ILE A 58 4.85 1.40 3.87
N PHE A 59 4.68 2.55 4.53
CA PHE A 59 4.63 2.67 5.98
C PHE A 59 3.21 2.98 6.43
N ILE A 60 2.54 1.98 7.00
CA ILE A 60 1.10 2.06 7.24
C ILE A 60 0.73 1.63 8.66
N CYS A 61 -0.41 2.12 9.14
CA CYS A 61 -0.97 1.70 10.41
C CYS A 61 -1.62 0.32 10.33
N ASP A 62 -1.80 -0.31 11.49
CA ASP A 62 -2.39 -1.65 11.60
C ASP A 62 -3.81 -1.71 11.02
N GLU A 63 -4.58 -0.62 11.12
CA GLU A 63 -5.93 -0.55 10.54
C GLU A 63 -5.90 -0.63 9.01
N CYS A 64 -5.01 0.15 8.37
CA CYS A 64 -4.84 0.09 6.91
C CYS A 64 -4.35 -1.30 6.48
N LYS A 65 -3.38 -1.87 7.20
CA LYS A 65 -2.87 -3.21 6.91
C LYS A 65 -3.97 -4.27 6.96
N ASN A 66 -4.78 -4.26 8.01
CA ASN A 66 -5.92 -5.17 8.17
C ASN A 66 -6.98 -5.01 7.05
N LYS A 67 -7.20 -3.78 6.57
CA LYS A 67 -8.09 -3.51 5.43
C LYS A 67 -7.53 -4.07 4.13
N LEU A 68 -6.22 -3.93 3.88
CA LEU A 68 -5.55 -4.48 2.70
C LEU A 68 -5.62 -6.02 2.62
N GLU A 69 -5.57 -6.71 3.76
CA GLU A 69 -5.73 -8.17 3.81
C GLU A 69 -7.17 -8.64 3.51
N ARG A 70 -8.14 -7.72 3.45
CA ARG A 70 -9.57 -8.02 3.34
C ARG A 70 -10.27 -7.18 2.27
N VAL A 71 -9.56 -6.74 1.24
CA VAL A 71 -10.08 -5.88 0.16
C VAL A 71 -11.35 -6.47 -0.46
N LYS A 72 -11.40 -7.79 -0.70
CA LYS A 72 -12.59 -8.47 -1.23
C LYS A 72 -13.84 -8.36 -0.35
N LYS A 73 -13.67 -8.16 0.97
CA LYS A 73 -14.73 -8.01 1.97
C LYS A 73 -14.95 -6.57 2.42
N ALA A 74 -14.31 -5.61 1.75
CA ALA A 74 -14.46 -4.19 2.06
C ALA A 74 -15.92 -3.74 1.94
N LYS A 75 -16.33 -2.88 2.87
CA LYS A 75 -17.65 -2.26 2.92
C LYS A 75 -17.63 -0.93 2.18
N GLU A 76 -18.80 -0.36 1.97
CA GLU A 76 -18.98 0.89 1.21
C GLU A 76 -18.13 2.06 1.72
N ASN A 77 -17.93 2.17 3.03
CA ASN A 77 -17.15 3.27 3.63
C ASN A 77 -15.68 2.93 3.85
N ASP A 78 -15.25 1.69 3.56
CA ASP A 78 -13.83 1.37 3.60
C ASP A 78 -13.10 2.09 2.46
N PHE A 79 -11.83 2.42 2.68
CA PHE A 79 -10.96 3.07 1.69
C PHE A 79 -11.39 4.46 1.20
N ARG A 80 -12.44 5.09 1.78
CA ARG A 80 -12.79 6.50 1.53
C ARG A 80 -11.62 7.46 1.70
N PHE A 81 -10.72 7.16 2.63
CA PHE A 81 -9.51 7.96 2.87
C PHE A 81 -8.53 7.94 1.67
N LEU A 82 -8.62 6.96 0.77
CA LEU A 82 -7.75 6.88 -0.42
C LEU A 82 -8.01 8.00 -1.42
N THR A 83 -9.14 8.71 -1.33
CA THR A 83 -9.42 9.90 -2.14
C THR A 83 -8.31 10.96 -2.02
N ASN A 84 -7.61 11.01 -0.88
CA ASN A 84 -6.45 11.88 -0.71
C ASN A 84 -5.16 11.21 -1.21
N SER A 85 -5.03 9.90 -1.01
CA SER A 85 -3.80 9.13 -1.24
C SER A 85 -3.51 8.84 -2.71
N ILE A 86 -4.50 8.96 -3.60
CA ILE A 86 -4.29 8.97 -5.07
C ILE A 86 -3.46 10.16 -5.57
N TRP A 87 -3.31 11.20 -4.74
CA TRP A 87 -2.48 12.38 -5.04
C TRP A 87 -1.11 12.32 -4.34
N SER A 88 -0.75 11.17 -3.77
CA SER A 88 0.54 11.00 -3.11
C SER A 88 1.71 11.18 -4.09
N GLU A 89 2.75 11.87 -3.64
CA GLU A 89 4.04 11.98 -4.34
C GLU A 89 4.87 10.69 -4.26
N VAL A 90 4.43 9.71 -3.47
CA VAL A 90 5.06 8.38 -3.38
C VAL A 90 4.38 7.45 -4.38
N ASP A 91 5.09 7.10 -5.45
CA ASP A 91 4.55 6.33 -6.58
C ASP A 91 3.81 5.05 -6.16
N MET A 92 4.42 4.25 -5.27
CA MET A 92 3.79 3.00 -4.80
C MET A 92 2.52 3.26 -3.97
N VAL A 93 2.46 4.34 -3.20
CA VAL A 93 1.26 4.73 -2.44
C VAL A 93 0.16 5.17 -3.39
N ARG A 94 0.51 5.97 -4.40
CA ARG A 94 -0.41 6.44 -5.45
C ARG A 94 -0.97 5.26 -6.24
N ALA A 95 -0.10 4.42 -6.79
CA ALA A 95 -0.50 3.24 -7.58
C ALA A 95 -1.37 2.27 -6.76
N LEU A 96 -1.00 1.96 -5.52
CA LEU A 96 -1.82 1.11 -4.64
C LEU A 96 -3.18 1.74 -4.35
N SER A 97 -3.24 3.05 -4.10
CA SER A 97 -4.49 3.76 -3.83
C SER A 97 -5.44 3.70 -5.02
N ILE A 98 -4.91 3.92 -6.23
CA ILE A 98 -5.69 3.82 -7.48
C ILE A 98 -6.19 2.39 -7.67
N LYS A 99 -5.30 1.39 -7.55
CA LYS A 99 -5.66 -0.03 -7.69
C LYS A 99 -6.81 -0.41 -6.75
N LEU A 100 -6.73 -0.02 -5.48
CA LEU A 100 -7.78 -0.28 -4.49
C LEU A 100 -9.09 0.42 -4.83
N LEU A 101 -9.05 1.67 -5.29
CA LEU A 101 -10.25 2.39 -5.71
C LEU A 101 -10.87 1.78 -6.96
N THR A 102 -10.07 1.29 -7.92
CA THR A 102 -10.58 0.55 -9.08
C THR A 102 -11.32 -0.72 -8.63
N GLU A 103 -10.80 -1.45 -7.64
CA GLU A 103 -11.52 -2.59 -7.05
C GLU A 103 -12.81 -2.14 -6.34
N MET A 104 -12.81 -1.01 -5.63
CA MET A 104 -14.02 -0.47 -4.98
C MET A 104 -15.06 0.00 -5.99
N ALA A 105 -14.65 0.56 -7.12
CA ALA A 105 -15.53 1.02 -8.19
C ALA A 105 -16.35 -0.13 -8.80
N THR A 106 -15.88 -1.38 -8.71
CA THR A 106 -16.67 -2.56 -9.12
C THR A 106 -17.96 -2.76 -8.29
N LYS A 107 -18.01 -2.20 -7.08
CA LYS A 107 -19.13 -2.36 -6.13
C LYS A 107 -19.81 -1.05 -5.76
N TYR A 108 -19.08 0.05 -5.78
CA TYR A 108 -19.52 1.33 -5.20
C TYR A 108 -19.22 2.49 -6.15
N SER A 109 -20.28 3.13 -6.65
CA SER A 109 -20.19 4.24 -7.63
C SER A 109 -19.41 5.45 -7.14
N TRP A 110 -19.29 5.65 -5.82
CA TRP A 110 -18.50 6.77 -5.31
C TRP A 110 -17.01 6.65 -5.66
N ALA A 111 -16.48 5.43 -5.77
CA ALA A 111 -15.08 5.21 -6.10
C ALA A 111 -14.81 5.50 -7.59
N GLU A 112 -15.79 5.23 -8.46
CA GLU A 112 -15.76 5.63 -9.86
C GLU A 112 -15.70 7.15 -10.00
N LEU A 113 -16.54 7.89 -9.26
CA LEU A 113 -16.51 9.36 -9.26
C LEU A 113 -15.17 9.95 -8.80
N VAL A 114 -14.45 9.25 -7.92
CA VAL A 114 -13.11 9.69 -7.48
C VAL A 114 -12.06 9.46 -8.57
N LEU A 115 -12.25 8.43 -9.41
CA LEU A 115 -11.32 8.08 -10.48
C LEU A 115 -11.58 8.84 -11.79
N ASP A 116 -12.78 9.36 -12.00
CA ASP A 116 -13.21 9.96 -13.28
C ASP A 116 -12.33 11.14 -13.72
N ASP A 117 -11.92 11.99 -12.76
CA ASP A 117 -11.06 13.15 -13.01
C ASP A 117 -9.55 12.84 -12.90
N LEU A 118 -9.19 11.58 -12.65
CA LEU A 118 -7.81 11.21 -12.39
C LEU A 118 -7.05 10.94 -13.69
N TYR A 119 -6.09 11.82 -14.00
CA TYR A 119 -5.08 11.51 -15.01
C TYR A 119 -4.03 10.54 -14.45
N ILE A 120 -3.90 9.39 -15.10
CA ILE A 120 -2.89 8.36 -14.79
C ILE A 120 -1.83 8.40 -15.90
N ASP A 121 -0.60 8.71 -15.52
CA ASP A 121 0.55 8.65 -16.43
C ASP A 121 1.01 7.20 -16.66
N GLU A 122 1.75 6.97 -17.74
CA GLU A 122 2.21 5.64 -18.17
C GLU A 122 2.99 4.91 -17.08
N SER A 123 3.86 5.61 -16.34
CA SER A 123 4.66 5.00 -15.27
C SER A 123 3.81 4.52 -14.10
N THR A 124 2.79 5.31 -13.73
CA THR A 124 1.82 4.91 -12.71
C THR A 124 0.97 3.73 -13.20
N GLU A 125 0.55 3.74 -14.47
CA GLU A 125 -0.25 2.65 -15.06
C GLU A 125 0.52 1.32 -15.09
N GLU A 126 1.80 1.35 -15.47
CA GLU A 126 2.68 0.19 -15.41
C GLU A 126 2.82 -0.32 -13.99
N LEU A 127 3.02 0.57 -13.02
CA LEU A 127 3.17 0.20 -11.62
C LEU A 127 1.89 -0.48 -11.09
N ILE A 128 0.71 0.04 -11.42
CA ILE A 128 -0.59 -0.54 -11.04
C ILE A 128 -0.73 -1.98 -11.55
N LYS A 129 -0.29 -2.26 -12.79
CA LYS A 129 -0.35 -3.61 -13.38
C LYS A 129 0.52 -4.62 -12.64
N THR A 130 1.55 -4.17 -11.92
CA THR A 130 2.39 -5.05 -11.08
C THR A 130 1.77 -5.42 -9.74
N ILE A 131 0.69 -4.74 -9.32
CA ILE A 131 0.10 -4.94 -7.99
C ILE A 131 -0.95 -6.05 -8.05
N GLU A 132 -0.74 -7.09 -7.24
CA GLU A 132 -1.65 -8.23 -7.11
C GLU A 132 -2.32 -8.20 -5.72
N LEU A 133 -3.63 -8.01 -5.67
CA LEU A 133 -4.40 -8.03 -4.42
C LEU A 133 -5.24 -9.31 -4.38
N GLU A 134 -4.96 -10.18 -3.40
CA GLU A 134 -5.67 -11.45 -3.18
C GLU A 134 -6.92 -11.33 -2.31
#